data_AF-A0A934Z121-F1
#
_entry.id   AF-A0A934Z121-F1
#
_cell.length_a   1.000
_cell.length_b   1.000
_cell.length_c   1.000
_cell.angle_alpha   90.00
_cell.angle_beta   90.00
_cell.angle_gamma   90.00
#
_symmetry.space_group_name_H-M   'P 1'
#
loop_
_entity.id
_entity.type
_entity.pdbx_description
1 polymer ?
#
loop_
_entity_poly.entity_id
_entity_poly.type
_entity_poly.pdbx_seq_one_letter_code
_entity_poly.pdbx_strand_id
1 'polypeptide(L)'
;MTRIAYQGAPGAYSELAARTLYPKARLVPTADFAGVVRAVASGAVDLAILPVRNSVIGRVVEAQDALGAVSGLTVVNQLTLPVRHCLMALPGADLATLRWVESHPAALAQCARWLSSQRLTPRAVADTAGAAQAIATDRDYSRAAIAGVEAASHYGLAIIAEGIADAADNRTDFVVVAVAARAAA
;
A
#
# COMPACT_ATOMS: atom_id res chain seq x y z
N MET A 1 -3.85 -17.58 -16.50
CA MET A 1 -3.75 -16.16 -16.08
C MET A 1 -2.87 -16.13 -14.84
N THR A 2 -1.77 -15.38 -14.87
CA THR A 2 -0.80 -15.32 -13.77
C THR A 2 -1.44 -14.76 -12.50
N ARG A 3 -1.25 -15.42 -11.37
CA ARG A 3 -1.72 -14.99 -10.05
C ARG A 3 -0.57 -14.37 -9.27
N ILE A 4 -0.78 -13.18 -8.73
CA ILE A 4 0.26 -12.43 -8.03
C ILE A 4 -0.24 -12.06 -6.63
N ALA A 5 0.44 -12.56 -5.60
CA ALA A 5 0.16 -12.17 -4.22
C ALA A 5 0.81 -10.82 -3.86
N TYR A 6 0.11 -10.03 -3.06
CA TYR A 6 0.62 -8.79 -2.48
C TYR A 6 0.03 -8.58 -1.08
N GLN A 7 0.73 -7.87 -0.22
CA GLN A 7 0.23 -7.52 1.11
C GLN A 7 -0.58 -6.22 1.04
N GLY A 8 -1.74 -6.21 1.70
CA GLY A 8 -2.60 -5.02 1.86
C GLY A 8 -3.98 -5.17 1.24
N ALA A 9 -4.84 -4.18 1.48
CA ALA A 9 -6.16 -4.10 0.85
C ALA A 9 -6.04 -3.61 -0.61
N PRO A 10 -7.08 -3.84 -1.44
CA PRO A 10 -7.16 -3.20 -2.75
C PRO A 10 -7.00 -1.67 -2.66
N GLY A 11 -6.29 -1.07 -3.61
CA GLY A 11 -5.85 0.32 -3.58
C GLY A 11 -4.49 0.54 -2.90
N ALA A 12 -3.84 -0.50 -2.37
CA ALA A 12 -2.49 -0.41 -1.82
C ALA A 12 -1.43 -0.19 -2.91
N TYR A 13 -0.31 0.42 -2.55
CA TYR A 13 0.82 0.62 -3.47
C TYR A 13 1.38 -0.69 -4.04
N SER A 14 1.33 -1.79 -3.27
CA SER A 14 1.73 -3.12 -3.76
C SER A 14 0.80 -3.63 -4.86
N GLU A 15 -0.49 -3.31 -4.80
CA GLU A 15 -1.44 -3.63 -5.88
C GLU A 15 -1.12 -2.82 -7.14
N LEU A 16 -0.87 -1.52 -6.98
CA LEU A 16 -0.46 -0.64 -8.08
C LEU A 16 0.82 -1.16 -8.75
N ALA A 17 1.82 -1.56 -7.95
CA ALA A 17 3.07 -2.13 -8.46
C ALA A 17 2.81 -3.42 -9.26
N ALA A 18 1.99 -4.33 -8.74
CA ALA A 18 1.63 -5.56 -9.43
C ALA A 18 0.90 -5.29 -10.74
N ARG A 19 -0.06 -4.36 -10.73
CA ARG A 19 -0.87 -3.98 -11.89
C ARG A 19 -0.05 -3.27 -12.96
N THR A 20 0.95 -2.49 -12.55
CA THR A 20 1.88 -1.79 -13.47
C THR A 20 2.75 -2.79 -14.23
N LEU A 21 3.33 -3.77 -13.54
CA LEU A 21 4.18 -4.79 -14.17
C LEU A 21 3.37 -5.85 -14.93
N TYR A 22 2.19 -6.21 -14.43
CA TYR A 22 1.37 -7.30 -14.95
C TYR A 22 -0.12 -6.89 -15.10
N PRO A 23 -0.47 -6.06 -16.10
CA PRO A 23 -1.83 -5.52 -16.24
C PRO A 23 -2.94 -6.57 -16.42
N LYS A 24 -2.58 -7.78 -16.88
CA LYS A 24 -3.50 -8.91 -17.11
C LYS A 24 -3.44 -9.97 -16.01
N ALA A 25 -2.71 -9.73 -14.91
CA ALA A 25 -2.63 -10.69 -13.82
C ALA A 25 -3.86 -10.64 -12.91
N ARG A 26 -4.15 -11.76 -12.26
CA ARG A 26 -5.10 -11.81 -11.15
C ARG A 26 -4.35 -11.49 -9.87
N LEU A 27 -4.66 -10.35 -9.26
CA LEU A 27 -4.03 -9.91 -8.03
C LEU A 27 -4.72 -10.53 -6.81
N VAL A 28 -3.94 -11.03 -5.86
CA VAL A 28 -4.41 -11.76 -4.69
C VAL A 28 -3.95 -11.00 -3.44
N PRO A 29 -4.83 -10.22 -2.78
CA PRO A 29 -4.48 -9.55 -1.53
C PRO A 29 -4.24 -10.58 -0.42
N THR A 30 -3.28 -10.28 0.45
CA THR A 30 -3.02 -11.03 1.69
C THR A 30 -2.90 -10.09 2.86
N ALA A 31 -3.17 -10.60 4.07
CA ALA A 31 -3.14 -9.79 5.29
C ALA A 31 -1.71 -9.30 5.65
N ASP A 32 -0.71 -10.17 5.49
CA ASP A 32 0.67 -9.92 5.90
C ASP A 32 1.68 -10.40 4.83
N PHE A 33 2.94 -9.96 4.98
CA PHE A 33 4.04 -10.37 4.07
C PHE A 33 4.37 -11.86 4.20
N ALA A 34 4.25 -12.42 5.39
CA ALA A 34 4.46 -13.85 5.60
C ALA A 34 3.47 -14.69 4.76
N GLY A 35 2.21 -14.26 4.65
CA GLY A 35 1.19 -14.83 3.80
C GLY A 35 1.51 -14.71 2.31
N VAL A 36 2.01 -13.55 1.87
CA VAL A 36 2.50 -13.35 0.49
C VAL A 36 3.56 -14.41 0.13
N VAL A 37 4.59 -14.52 0.98
CA VAL A 37 5.73 -15.42 0.74
C VAL A 37 5.31 -16.88 0.80
N ARG A 38 4.48 -17.28 1.77
CA ARG A 38 3.93 -18.65 1.83
C ARG A 38 3.10 -18.99 0.60
N ALA A 39 2.33 -18.03 0.07
CA ALA A 39 1.48 -18.26 -1.10
C ALA A 39 2.30 -18.56 -2.35
N VAL A 40 3.38 -17.82 -2.59
CA VAL A 40 4.26 -18.09 -3.75
C VAL A 40 5.09 -19.36 -3.54
N ALA A 41 5.62 -19.58 -2.33
CA ALA A 41 6.46 -20.75 -2.03
C ALA A 41 5.71 -22.08 -2.13
N SER A 42 4.42 -22.10 -1.76
CA SER A 42 3.55 -23.27 -1.91
C SER A 42 3.02 -23.46 -3.35
N GLY A 43 3.25 -22.50 -4.25
CA GLY A 43 2.67 -22.50 -5.59
C GLY A 43 1.18 -22.16 -5.64
N ALA A 44 0.59 -21.71 -4.52
CA ALA A 44 -0.78 -21.22 -4.45
C ALA A 44 -0.99 -19.95 -5.30
N VAL A 45 0.08 -19.18 -5.52
CA VAL A 45 0.16 -18.15 -6.57
C VAL A 45 1.42 -18.38 -7.43
N ASP A 46 1.50 -17.69 -8.56
CA ASP A 46 2.60 -17.87 -9.51
C ASP A 46 3.75 -16.91 -9.18
N LEU A 47 3.42 -15.70 -8.74
CA LEU A 47 4.37 -14.67 -8.34
C LEU A 47 3.93 -14.01 -7.02
N ALA A 48 4.86 -13.33 -6.37
CA ALA A 48 4.59 -12.42 -5.27
C ALA A 48 5.31 -11.10 -5.50
N ILE A 49 4.69 -9.98 -5.11
CA ILE A 49 5.35 -8.67 -5.12
C ILE A 49 5.50 -8.15 -3.68
N LEU A 50 6.69 -7.64 -3.36
CA LEU A 50 7.02 -7.13 -2.03
C LEU A 50 7.74 -5.78 -2.13
N PRO A 51 7.38 -4.79 -1.32
CA PRO A 51 8.18 -3.58 -1.14
C PRO A 51 9.43 -3.93 -0.30
N VAL A 52 10.63 -3.62 -0.77
CA VAL A 52 11.89 -3.94 -0.06
C VAL A 52 12.57 -2.73 0.53
N ARG A 53 12.33 -1.55 -0.05
CA ARG A 53 12.95 -0.30 0.36
C ARG A 53 12.06 0.88 -0.02
N ASN A 54 12.07 1.91 0.79
CA ASN A 54 11.47 3.21 0.50
C ASN A 54 12.49 4.32 0.76
N SER A 55 12.44 5.40 -0.03
CA SER A 55 13.42 6.49 0.04
C SER A 55 13.36 7.30 1.33
N VAL A 56 12.23 7.31 2.03
CA VAL A 56 12.01 8.08 3.25
C VAL A 56 12.16 7.21 4.51
N ILE A 57 11.52 6.04 4.53
CA ILE A 57 11.54 5.15 5.72
C ILE A 57 12.70 4.14 5.72
N GLY A 58 13.43 4.01 4.61
CA GLY A 58 14.52 3.05 4.48
C GLY A 58 14.04 1.64 4.15
N ARG A 59 14.64 0.62 4.77
CA ARG A 59 14.30 -0.79 4.49
C ARG A 59 12.90 -1.11 5.00
N VAL A 60 12.12 -1.86 4.23
CA VAL A 60 10.85 -2.43 4.71
C VAL A 60 11.18 -3.77 5.38
N VAL A 61 11.48 -3.70 6.67
CA VAL A 61 12.07 -4.81 7.44
C VAL A 61 11.15 -6.03 7.40
N GLU A 62 9.85 -5.85 7.63
CA GLU A 62 8.87 -6.93 7.71
C GLU A 62 8.78 -7.72 6.39
N ALA A 63 8.89 -7.03 5.25
CA ALA A 63 8.86 -7.66 3.94
C ALA A 63 10.16 -8.42 3.64
N GLN A 64 11.30 -7.84 4.02
CA GLN A 64 12.60 -8.49 3.82
C GLN A 64 12.81 -9.69 4.74
N ASP A 65 12.37 -9.61 5.99
CA ASP A 65 12.41 -10.71 6.94
C ASP A 65 11.50 -11.85 6.48
N ALA A 66 10.28 -11.53 6.02
CA ALA A 66 9.37 -12.53 5.44
C ALA A 66 9.98 -13.23 4.22
N LEU A 67 10.66 -12.48 3.34
CA LEU A 67 11.34 -13.04 2.18
C LEU A 67 12.53 -13.92 2.58
N GLY A 68 13.31 -13.50 3.57
CA GLY A 68 14.46 -14.26 4.08
C GLY A 68 14.09 -15.53 4.86
N ALA A 69 12.86 -15.61 5.38
CA ALA A 69 12.35 -16.77 6.09
C ALA A 69 12.06 -18.00 5.19
N VAL A 70 12.04 -17.83 3.87
CA VAL A 70 11.75 -18.90 2.91
C VAL A 70 12.83 -18.98 1.83
N SER A 71 13.37 -20.17 1.62
CA SER A 71 14.36 -20.44 0.58
C SER A 71 13.71 -20.86 -0.74
N GLY A 72 14.49 -20.85 -1.82
CA GLY A 72 14.03 -21.31 -3.14
C GLY A 72 13.19 -20.31 -3.92
N LEU A 73 13.09 -19.06 -3.44
CA LEU A 73 12.54 -17.94 -4.18
C LEU A 73 13.66 -17.14 -4.86
N THR A 74 13.40 -16.65 -6.06
CA THR A 74 14.30 -15.75 -6.79
C THR A 74 13.57 -14.50 -7.24
N VAL A 75 14.30 -13.38 -7.31
CA VAL A 75 13.78 -12.13 -7.87
C VAL A 75 13.74 -12.27 -9.39
N VAL A 76 12.57 -12.06 -9.97
CA VAL A 76 12.32 -12.18 -11.42
C VAL A 76 12.00 -10.84 -12.08
N ASN A 77 11.62 -9.83 -11.29
CA ASN A 77 11.37 -8.47 -11.79
C ASN A 77 11.46 -7.45 -10.65
N GLN A 78 11.54 -6.17 -10.98
CA GLN A 78 11.59 -5.07 -10.01
C GLN A 78 10.92 -3.81 -10.58
N LEU A 79 10.40 -2.97 -9.68
CA LEU A 79 9.76 -1.70 -10.04
C LEU A 79 9.96 -0.70 -8.91
N THR A 80 10.29 0.55 -9.26
CA THR A 80 10.24 1.67 -8.32
C THR A 80 9.02 2.51 -8.64
N LEU A 81 8.18 2.78 -7.64
CA LEU A 81 7.01 3.65 -7.78
C LEU A 81 7.10 4.88 -6.88
N PRO A 82 6.68 6.06 -7.36
CA PRO A 82 6.47 7.21 -6.50
C PRO A 82 5.31 6.95 -5.53
N VAL A 83 5.47 7.39 -4.29
CA VAL A 83 4.45 7.34 -3.24
C VAL A 83 3.88 8.74 -3.08
N ARG A 84 2.60 8.91 -3.42
CA ARG A 84 1.87 10.17 -3.29
C ARG A 84 0.73 10.02 -2.30
N HIS A 85 0.95 10.47 -1.07
CA HIS A 85 -0.08 10.50 -0.05
C HIS A 85 -1.11 11.60 -0.34
N CYS A 86 -2.37 11.21 -0.27
CA CYS A 86 -3.52 12.09 -0.43
C CYS A 86 -4.39 11.98 0.83
N LEU A 87 -4.94 13.11 1.31
CA LEU A 87 -6.06 13.10 2.23
C LEU A 87 -7.33 12.82 1.43
N MET A 88 -8.10 11.83 1.83
CA MET A 88 -9.37 11.48 1.20
C MET A 88 -10.47 11.25 2.23
N ALA A 89 -11.70 11.58 1.86
CA ALA A 89 -12.88 11.45 2.69
C ALA A 89 -14.10 11.11 1.83
N LEU A 90 -15.27 10.96 2.45
CA LEU A 90 -16.52 10.74 1.71
C LEU A 90 -16.78 11.92 0.76
N PRO A 91 -17.37 11.68 -0.43
CA PRO A 91 -17.83 12.75 -1.30
C PRO A 91 -18.76 13.73 -0.56
N GLY A 92 -18.44 15.03 -0.64
CA GLY A 92 -19.18 16.07 0.08
C GLY A 92 -18.73 16.32 1.53
N ALA A 93 -17.72 15.59 2.03
CA ALA A 93 -17.09 15.92 3.31
C ALA A 93 -16.36 17.28 3.22
N ASP A 94 -16.49 18.08 4.26
CA ASP A 94 -15.81 19.36 4.42
C ASP A 94 -14.62 19.20 5.36
N LEU A 95 -13.45 19.68 4.92
CA LEU A 95 -12.22 19.71 5.72
C LEU A 95 -12.43 20.38 7.08
N ALA A 96 -13.31 21.39 7.18
CA ALA A 96 -13.64 22.05 8.44
C ALA A 96 -14.39 21.16 9.44
N THR A 97 -15.06 20.10 8.97
CA THR A 97 -15.85 19.16 9.79
C THR A 97 -15.11 17.87 10.10
N LEU A 98 -14.03 17.59 9.38
CA LEU A 98 -13.15 16.46 9.64
C LEU A 98 -12.48 16.62 11.01
N ARG A 99 -12.47 15.53 11.76
CA ARG A 99 -11.85 15.43 13.08
C ARG A 99 -10.69 14.46 13.03
N TRP A 100 -10.90 13.27 12.49
CA TRP A 100 -9.93 12.17 12.56
C TRP A 100 -9.33 11.86 11.20
N VAL A 101 -8.05 11.49 11.21
CA VAL A 101 -7.33 11.03 10.02
C VAL A 101 -6.66 9.69 10.30
N GLU A 102 -6.95 8.70 9.45
CA GLU A 102 -6.56 7.30 9.64
C GLU A 102 -5.55 6.88 8.57
N SER A 103 -4.47 6.21 8.98
CA SER A 103 -3.51 5.63 8.05
C SER A 103 -2.52 4.70 8.75
N HIS A 104 -1.65 4.07 7.97
CA HIS A 104 -0.49 3.36 8.50
C HIS A 104 0.45 4.31 9.28
N PRO A 105 1.05 3.91 10.41
CA PRO A 105 1.99 4.75 11.17
C PRO A 105 3.07 5.42 10.32
N ALA A 106 3.64 4.68 9.36
CA ALA A 106 4.66 5.22 8.47
C ALA A 106 4.12 6.33 7.56
N ALA A 107 2.87 6.24 7.10
CA ALA A 107 2.26 7.28 6.25
C ALA A 107 1.89 8.52 7.07
N LEU A 108 1.39 8.34 8.30
CA LEU A 108 1.14 9.45 9.24
C LEU A 108 2.42 10.22 9.57
N ALA A 109 3.50 9.49 9.87
CA ALA A 109 4.81 10.09 10.15
C ALA A 109 5.36 10.86 8.95
N GLN A 110 5.12 10.38 7.74
CA GLN A 110 5.53 11.03 6.50
C GLN A 110 4.68 12.25 6.13
N CYS A 111 3.54 12.48 6.78
CA CYS A 111 2.67 13.64 6.54
C CYS A 111 2.59 14.56 7.77
N ALA A 112 3.50 14.41 8.74
CA ALA A 112 3.40 15.02 10.05
C ALA A 112 3.43 16.55 9.99
N ARG A 113 4.23 17.17 9.10
CA ARG A 113 4.26 18.63 8.97
C ARG A 113 2.99 19.17 8.35
N TRP A 114 2.42 18.47 7.36
CA TRP A 114 1.13 18.86 6.81
C TRP A 114 0.04 18.74 7.88
N LEU A 115 -0.01 17.60 8.58
CA LEU A 115 -1.00 17.33 9.63
C LEU A 115 -0.95 18.31 10.81
N SER A 116 0.22 18.81 11.19
CA SER A 116 0.35 19.78 12.29
C SER A 116 -0.30 21.14 11.99
N SER A 117 -0.50 21.45 10.70
CA SER A 117 -1.25 22.64 10.25
C SER A 117 -2.76 22.41 10.17
N GLN A 118 -3.22 21.18 10.39
CA GLN A 118 -4.62 20.79 10.28
C GLN A 118 -5.25 20.58 11.65
N ARG A 119 -6.58 20.71 11.74
CA ARG A 119 -7.36 20.38 12.95
C ARG A 119 -7.74 18.89 13.01
N LEU A 120 -6.83 18.02 12.57
CA LEU A 120 -7.05 16.57 12.47
C LEU A 120 -6.26 15.83 13.54
N THR A 121 -6.88 14.88 14.23
CA THR A 121 -6.15 13.95 15.12
C THR A 121 -5.81 12.65 14.38
N PRO A 122 -4.51 12.31 14.28
CA PRO A 122 -4.06 11.07 13.64
C PRO A 122 -4.46 9.82 14.42
N ARG A 123 -4.85 8.76 13.71
CA ARG A 123 -5.15 7.43 14.24
C ARG A 123 -4.42 6.39 13.40
N ALA A 124 -3.50 5.67 14.05
CA ALA A 124 -2.75 4.61 13.42
C ALA A 124 -3.64 3.37 13.19
N VAL A 125 -3.63 2.85 11.96
CA VAL A 125 -4.26 1.59 11.57
C VAL A 125 -3.26 0.72 10.79
N ALA A 126 -3.64 -0.51 10.48
CA ALA A 126 -2.71 -1.49 9.91
C ALA A 126 -2.31 -1.25 8.44
N ASP A 127 -3.11 -0.53 7.67
CA ASP A 127 -2.88 -0.32 6.23
C ASP A 127 -3.45 1.02 5.77
N THR A 128 -2.78 1.66 4.81
CA THR A 128 -3.24 2.88 4.15
C THR A 128 -4.51 2.66 3.33
N ALA A 129 -4.58 1.58 2.54
CA ALA A 129 -5.75 1.30 1.70
C ALA A 129 -6.92 0.75 2.54
N GLY A 130 -6.62 -0.04 3.57
CA GLY A 130 -7.59 -0.46 4.59
C GLY A 130 -8.19 0.72 5.35
N ALA A 131 -7.42 1.79 5.62
CA ALA A 131 -7.97 3.03 6.17
C ALA A 131 -9.02 3.64 5.23
N ALA A 132 -8.71 3.77 3.93
CA ALA A 132 -9.65 4.27 2.94
C ALA A 132 -10.91 3.39 2.84
N GLN A 133 -10.74 2.06 2.85
CA GLN A 133 -11.86 1.12 2.89
C GLN A 133 -12.77 1.35 4.10
N ALA A 134 -12.20 1.56 5.29
CA ALA A 134 -12.95 1.82 6.51
C ALA A 134 -13.76 3.12 6.41
N ILE A 135 -13.17 4.20 5.88
CA ILE A 135 -13.90 5.47 5.65
C ILE A 135 -15.11 5.25 4.73
N ALA A 136 -14.92 4.53 3.62
CA ALA A 136 -15.99 4.25 2.67
C ALA A 136 -17.10 3.37 3.27
N THR A 137 -16.73 2.42 4.12
CA THR A 137 -17.66 1.47 4.74
C THR A 137 -18.46 2.10 5.87
N ASP A 138 -17.79 2.81 6.77
CA ASP A 138 -18.40 3.35 7.99
C ASP A 138 -19.24 4.60 7.72
N ARG A 139 -18.98 5.29 6.61
CA ARG A 139 -19.73 6.47 6.14
C ARG A 139 -19.84 7.61 7.16
N ASP A 140 -18.83 7.76 8.01
CA ASP A 140 -18.71 8.86 8.97
C ASP A 140 -17.99 10.06 8.33
N TYR A 141 -18.72 11.16 8.14
CA TYR A 141 -18.23 12.40 7.54
C TYR A 141 -17.21 13.16 8.41
N SER A 142 -16.99 12.75 9.66
CA SER A 142 -15.96 13.32 10.52
C SER A 142 -14.58 12.67 10.37
N ARG A 143 -14.47 11.64 9.53
CA ARG A 143 -13.25 10.84 9.35
C ARG A 143 -12.70 10.96 7.93
N ALA A 144 -11.38 10.93 7.83
CA ALA A 144 -10.63 10.88 6.60
C ALA A 144 -9.53 9.82 6.67
N ALA A 145 -9.01 9.43 5.51
CA ALA A 145 -7.87 8.54 5.37
C ALA A 145 -6.70 9.24 4.67
N ILE A 146 -5.48 8.81 4.99
CA ILE A 146 -4.32 9.07 4.15
C ILE A 146 -3.98 7.78 3.39
N ALA A 147 -4.05 7.82 2.07
CA ALA A 147 -3.71 6.69 1.20
C ALA A 147 -3.19 7.17 -0.17
N GLY A 148 -2.85 6.23 -1.05
CA GLY A 148 -2.53 6.53 -2.46
C GLY A 148 -3.80 6.87 -3.26
N VAL A 149 -3.63 7.57 -4.38
CA VAL A 149 -4.74 8.02 -5.26
C VAL A 149 -5.61 6.85 -5.74
N GLU A 150 -5.03 5.67 -5.88
CA GLU A 150 -5.69 4.44 -6.30
C GLU A 150 -6.78 4.02 -5.32
N ALA A 151 -6.56 4.21 -4.02
CA ALA A 151 -7.54 3.86 -2.99
C ALA A 151 -8.80 4.74 -3.10
N ALA A 152 -8.65 6.03 -3.42
CA ALA A 152 -9.79 6.92 -3.60
C ALA A 152 -10.69 6.44 -4.75
N SER A 153 -10.08 6.08 -5.89
CA SER A 153 -10.83 5.53 -7.04
C SER A 153 -11.44 4.17 -6.72
N HIS A 154 -10.73 3.31 -5.98
CA HIS A 154 -11.22 1.98 -5.62
C HIS A 154 -12.45 2.03 -4.70
N TYR A 155 -12.47 2.98 -3.76
CA TYR A 155 -13.49 3.06 -2.72
C TYR A 155 -14.51 4.20 -2.92
N GLY A 156 -14.44 4.93 -4.04
CA GLY A 156 -15.36 6.03 -4.34
C GLY A 156 -15.23 7.22 -3.38
N LEU A 157 -14.03 7.50 -2.90
CA LEU A 157 -13.74 8.62 -2.00
C LEU A 157 -13.34 9.87 -2.77
N ALA A 158 -13.61 11.04 -2.19
CA ALA A 158 -13.14 12.32 -2.70
C ALA A 158 -11.75 12.63 -2.13
N ILE A 159 -10.86 13.09 -3.00
CA ILE A 159 -9.55 13.59 -2.61
C ILE A 159 -9.71 15.05 -2.16
N ILE A 160 -9.33 15.32 -0.91
CA ILE A 160 -9.43 16.64 -0.28
C ILE A 160 -8.12 17.42 -0.44
N ALA A 161 -6.98 16.71 -0.35
CA ALA A 161 -5.67 17.28 -0.57
C ALA A 161 -4.72 16.23 -1.16
N GLU A 162 -3.92 16.62 -2.14
CA GLU A 162 -2.93 15.76 -2.80
C GLU A 162 -1.50 16.16 -2.43
N GLY A 163 -0.59 15.19 -2.41
CA GLY A 163 0.83 15.46 -2.21
C GLY A 163 1.14 16.02 -0.83
N ILE A 164 0.47 15.52 0.21
CA ILE A 164 0.61 15.99 1.60
C ILE A 164 1.82 15.40 2.33
N ALA A 165 2.61 14.57 1.63
CA ALA A 165 3.83 14.01 2.18
C ALA A 165 4.90 15.09 2.36
N ASP A 166 5.65 14.99 3.45
CA ASP A 166 6.70 15.92 3.81
C ASP A 166 7.87 15.88 2.80
N ALA A 167 8.16 14.71 2.23
CA ALA A 167 9.21 14.55 1.22
C ALA A 167 8.60 14.47 -0.18
N ALA A 168 9.09 15.32 -1.09
CA ALA A 168 8.63 15.34 -2.49
C ALA A 168 9.14 14.14 -3.32
N ASP A 169 10.32 13.60 -3.01
CA ASP A 169 10.92 12.42 -3.67
C ASP A 169 10.69 11.14 -2.85
N ASN A 170 9.42 10.84 -2.56
CA ASN A 170 9.03 9.61 -1.89
C ASN A 170 8.80 8.50 -2.92
N ARG A 171 9.56 7.41 -2.81
CA ARG A 171 9.51 6.27 -3.74
C ARG A 171 9.72 4.97 -2.99
N THR A 172 9.07 3.92 -3.47
CA THR A 172 9.21 2.56 -2.95
C THR A 172 9.72 1.64 -4.06
N ASP A 173 10.77 0.91 -3.73
CA ASP A 173 11.36 -0.14 -4.55
C ASP A 173 10.66 -1.47 -4.22
N PHE A 174 10.08 -2.09 -5.24
CA PHE A 174 9.38 -3.36 -5.18
C PHE A 174 10.17 -4.42 -5.94
N VAL A 175 10.15 -5.65 -5.42
CA VAL A 175 10.66 -6.83 -6.11
C VAL A 175 9.52 -7.81 -6.34
N VAL A 176 9.60 -8.52 -7.46
CA VAL A 176 8.72 -9.63 -7.80
C VAL A 176 9.52 -10.91 -7.66
N VAL A 177 8.98 -11.86 -6.92
CA VAL A 177 9.62 -13.14 -6.66
C VAL A 177 8.79 -14.30 -7.19
N ALA A 178 9.49 -15.36 -7.59
CA ALA A 178 8.92 -16.62 -8.04
C ALA A 178 9.71 -17.79 -7.44
N VAL A 179 9.13 -18.99 -7.42
CA VAL A 179 9.88 -20.22 -7.12
C VAL A 179 10.95 -20.42 -8.20
N ALA A 180 12.21 -20.61 -7.81
CA ALA A 180 13.36 -20.64 -8.71
C ALA A 180 13.21 -21.63 -9.88
N ALA A 181 12.61 -22.81 -9.62
CA ALA A 181 12.34 -23.81 -10.65
C ALA A 181 11.34 -23.35 -11.75
N ARG A 182 10.48 -22.37 -11.45
CA ARG A 182 9.51 -21.78 -12.40
C ARG A 182 10.04 -20.52 -13.09
N ALA A 183 11.08 -19.89 -12.56
CA ALA A 183 11.68 -18.70 -13.17
C ALA A 183 12.58 -19.03 -14.37
N ALA A 184 13.04 -20.28 -14.47
CA ALA A 184 13.92 -20.77 -15.53
C ALA A 184 13.18 -21.44 -16.72
N ALA A 185 11.84 -21.48 -16.67
CA ALA A 185 10.98 -22.09 -17.69
C ALA A 185 10.22 -21.01 -18.48
#